data_AF-A0AAV4B5U3-F1
#
_entry.id   AF-A0AAV4B5U3-F1
#
_cell.length_a   1.000
_cell.length_b   1.000
_cell.length_c   1.000
_cell.angle_alpha   90.00
_cell.angle_beta   90.00
_cell.angle_gamma   90.00
#
_symmetry.space_group_name_H-M   'P 1'
#
loop_
_entity.id
_entity.type
_entity.pdbx_description
1 polymer ?
#
loop_
_entity_poly.entity_id
_entity_poly.type
_entity_poly.pdbx_seq_one_letter_code
_entity_poly.pdbx_strand_id
1 'polypeptide(L)'
;MVKENVDHDNDDDDDDDDDDDDDDDDDDDDDDDDDSHGQTRDSHTKDYGSISEEMKALKDRVDALEIQVREDRLETQRNCSSLELQVGVSAASMRNKTLQLNRKLESLKNQVKALGSETRESIKDLSEVSNENSKAVKGLRKLQSLLKEKNQAAAVAAAVTPPPSVASASALSRPLKNVRQRIHFIAKVTSDHDTPSIEDVQLLPGGKLLMTDSRHKCVKLFDTQGRHLHSLQCRSPPDHLAVLDSSGASKNITVVVTLPDCSAIDILEVARDDIKVKVSSSKSYSVTLNILTFPKLTL
;
A
#
# COMPACT_ATOMS: atom_id res chain seq x y z
N MET A 1 19.81 -23.67 7.58
CA MET A 1 20.03 -24.73 6.59
C MET A 1 19.20 -24.40 5.37
N VAL A 2 19.79 -23.67 4.42
CA VAL A 2 19.16 -23.36 3.12
C VAL A 2 19.69 -24.42 2.17
N LYS A 3 18.79 -25.17 1.54
CA LYS A 3 19.14 -26.16 0.53
C LYS A 3 19.60 -25.42 -0.72
N GLU A 4 20.81 -25.74 -1.16
CA GLU A 4 21.33 -25.41 -2.48
C GLU A 4 20.48 -26.14 -3.53
N ASN A 5 19.93 -25.38 -4.48
CA ASN A 5 19.32 -25.95 -5.68
C ASN A 5 20.45 -26.07 -6.71
N VAL A 6 20.65 -27.31 -7.13
CA VAL A 6 21.62 -27.78 -8.10
C VAL A 6 21.17 -27.34 -9.50
N ASP A 7 22.13 -26.78 -10.24
CA ASP A 7 22.03 -26.44 -11.66
C ASP A 7 21.79 -27.71 -12.50
N HIS A 8 20.91 -27.64 -13.48
CA HIS A 8 20.76 -28.65 -14.53
C HIS A 8 21.23 -28.02 -15.84
N ASP A 9 22.45 -28.39 -16.22
CA ASP A 9 22.96 -28.26 -17.58
C ASP A 9 22.21 -29.28 -18.45
N ASN A 10 21.42 -28.78 -19.41
CA ASN A 10 20.92 -29.58 -20.52
C ASN A 10 21.77 -29.22 -21.74
N ASP A 11 22.82 -30.00 -21.93
CA ASP A 11 23.39 -30.30 -23.24
C ASP A 11 22.37 -31.18 -23.97
N ASP A 12 21.88 -30.73 -25.12
CA ASP A 12 21.32 -31.61 -26.15
C ASP A 12 21.85 -31.08 -27.50
N ASP A 13 22.76 -31.89 -28.03
CA ASP A 13 23.25 -31.95 -29.40
C ASP A 13 22.10 -32.30 -30.39
N ASP A 14 22.48 -32.49 -31.65
CA ASP A 14 21.73 -33.09 -32.77
C ASP A 14 21.21 -32.03 -33.77
N ASP A 15 21.86 -31.80 -34.92
CA ASP A 15 22.12 -32.67 -36.08
C ASP A 15 21.14 -32.33 -37.22
N ASP A 16 21.56 -32.66 -38.44
CA ASP A 16 20.85 -32.67 -39.72
C ASP A 16 21.26 -31.58 -40.72
N ASP A 17 22.45 -31.83 -41.27
CA ASP A 17 22.68 -31.89 -42.72
C ASP A 17 21.42 -32.34 -43.49
N ASP A 18 21.08 -31.64 -44.57
CA ASP A 18 20.48 -32.25 -45.75
C ASP A 18 20.80 -31.35 -46.96
N ASP A 19 21.85 -31.79 -47.67
CA ASP A 19 22.04 -31.62 -49.09
C ASP A 19 20.76 -32.08 -49.83
N ASP A 20 20.31 -31.32 -50.82
CA ASP A 20 19.59 -31.88 -51.97
C ASP A 20 19.87 -30.99 -53.19
N ASP A 21 20.93 -31.41 -53.89
CA ASP A 21 21.18 -31.17 -55.30
C ASP A 21 20.06 -31.82 -56.12
N ASP A 22 19.20 -31.03 -56.76
CA ASP A 22 18.36 -31.51 -57.87
C ASP A 22 18.76 -30.73 -59.14
N ASP A 23 19.82 -31.26 -59.75
CA ASP A 23 20.16 -31.13 -61.17
C ASP A 23 19.11 -31.91 -61.99
N ASP A 24 18.08 -31.23 -62.49
CA ASP A 24 17.24 -31.76 -63.59
C ASP A 24 17.55 -30.99 -64.87
N ASP A 25 18.66 -31.41 -65.49
CA ASP A 25 18.93 -31.36 -66.91
C ASP A 25 17.92 -32.26 -67.64
N ASP A 26 16.81 -31.69 -68.14
CA ASP A 26 16.01 -32.34 -69.19
C ASP A 26 16.14 -31.54 -70.49
N ASP A 27 17.18 -31.95 -71.23
CA ASP A 27 17.28 -31.92 -72.68
C ASP A 27 16.07 -32.67 -73.29
N ASP A 28 15.10 -31.95 -73.85
CA ASP A 28 14.20 -32.51 -74.85
C ASP A 28 14.32 -31.70 -76.15
N ASP A 29 15.34 -32.12 -76.90
CA ASP A 29 15.43 -32.04 -78.35
C ASP A 29 14.22 -32.75 -78.98
N ASP A 30 13.19 -32.00 -79.38
CA ASP A 30 12.22 -32.47 -80.37
C ASP A 30 12.25 -31.55 -81.59
N ASP A 31 13.20 -31.90 -82.46
CA ASP A 31 13.16 -31.73 -83.91
C ASP A 31 11.86 -32.33 -84.47
N ASP A 32 10.84 -31.49 -84.69
CA ASP A 32 9.77 -31.84 -85.63
C ASP A 32 9.68 -30.77 -86.74
N ASP A 33 10.48 -31.05 -87.77
CA ASP A 33 10.29 -30.65 -89.14
C ASP A 33 8.85 -30.99 -89.59
N ASP A 34 7.96 -30.00 -89.68
CA ASP A 34 6.77 -30.14 -90.54
C ASP A 34 6.63 -28.95 -91.50
N ASP A 35 7.29 -29.15 -92.64
CA ASP A 35 7.05 -28.48 -93.91
C ASP A 35 5.58 -28.57 -94.29
N SER A 36 4.81 -27.50 -94.09
CA SER A 36 3.57 -27.30 -94.84
C SER A 36 3.53 -25.97 -95.58
N HIS A 37 3.64 -26.15 -96.90
CA HIS A 37 3.39 -25.21 -97.95
C HIS A 37 2.11 -24.38 -97.77
N GLY A 38 2.16 -23.16 -98.29
CA GLY A 38 1.07 -22.73 -99.18
C GLY A 38 0.47 -21.36 -98.88
N GLN A 39 1.03 -20.36 -99.55
CA GLN A 39 0.27 -19.33 -100.27
C GLN A 39 -0.78 -18.54 -99.49
N THR A 40 -0.39 -17.33 -99.05
CA THR A 40 -1.07 -16.05 -99.39
C THR A 40 -0.20 -14.89 -98.90
N ARG A 41 0.80 -14.49 -99.69
CA ARG A 41 1.53 -13.24 -99.48
C ARG A 41 0.99 -12.21 -100.47
N ASP A 42 0.30 -11.20 -99.96
CA ASP A 42 0.47 -9.79 -100.34
C ASP A 42 -0.73 -8.96 -99.87
N SER A 43 -0.68 -8.44 -98.64
CA SER A 43 -1.40 -7.19 -98.26
C SER A 43 -1.20 -6.65 -96.82
N HIS A 44 -0.22 -7.11 -96.02
CA HIS A 44 -0.13 -6.73 -94.58
C HIS A 44 1.22 -6.19 -94.10
N THR A 45 1.98 -5.51 -94.97
CA THR A 45 3.27 -4.90 -94.58
C THR A 45 3.18 -3.46 -94.06
N LYS A 46 1.98 -2.89 -93.88
CA LYS A 46 1.81 -1.46 -93.55
C LYS A 46 1.59 -1.11 -92.07
N ASP A 47 1.50 -2.09 -91.16
CA ASP A 47 1.17 -1.83 -89.74
C ASP A 47 2.32 -2.11 -88.74
N TYR A 48 3.47 -2.59 -89.22
CA TYR A 48 4.63 -2.88 -88.37
C TYR A 48 5.26 -1.64 -87.72
N GLY A 49 5.03 -0.44 -88.29
CA GLY A 49 5.55 0.81 -87.74
C GLY A 49 4.89 1.19 -86.40
N SER A 50 3.56 1.12 -86.33
CA SER A 50 2.81 1.45 -85.11
C SER A 50 3.10 0.47 -83.97
N ILE A 51 3.24 -0.82 -84.28
CA ILE A 51 3.63 -1.84 -83.28
C ILE A 51 5.04 -1.57 -82.74
N SER A 52 5.99 -1.14 -83.59
CA SER A 52 7.35 -0.83 -83.14
C SER A 52 7.41 0.37 -82.20
N GLU A 53 6.58 1.40 -82.43
CA GLU A 53 6.50 2.56 -81.55
C GLU A 53 5.86 2.21 -80.20
N GLU A 54 4.81 1.39 -80.20
CA GLU A 54 4.17 0.88 -78.97
C GLU A 54 5.13 -0.01 -78.16
N MET A 55 5.87 -0.90 -78.80
CA MET A 55 6.87 -1.74 -78.14
C MET A 55 7.98 -0.90 -77.50
N LYS A 56 8.42 0.16 -78.16
CA LYS A 56 9.41 1.08 -77.59
C LYS A 56 8.85 1.82 -76.38
N ALA A 57 7.63 2.35 -76.48
CA ALA A 57 6.97 3.03 -75.37
C ALA A 57 6.71 2.09 -74.17
N LEU A 58 6.37 0.83 -74.45
CA LEU A 58 6.20 -0.19 -73.41
C LEU A 58 7.53 -0.49 -72.72
N LYS A 59 8.62 -0.62 -73.49
CA LYS A 59 9.96 -0.80 -72.94
C LYS A 59 10.37 0.37 -72.04
N ASP A 60 10.22 1.61 -72.50
CA ASP A 60 10.51 2.80 -71.71
C ASP A 60 9.68 2.84 -70.41
N ARG A 61 8.43 2.35 -70.44
CA ARG A 61 7.59 2.22 -69.24
C ARG A 61 8.06 1.12 -68.29
N VAL A 62 8.53 -0.02 -68.81
CA VAL A 62 9.11 -1.09 -68.01
C VAL A 62 10.37 -0.59 -67.30
N ASP A 63 11.29 0.06 -68.03
CA ASP A 63 12.51 0.63 -67.46
C ASP A 63 12.20 1.66 -66.36
N ALA A 64 11.19 2.52 -66.57
CA ALA A 64 10.75 3.47 -65.55
C ALA A 64 10.16 2.80 -64.30
N LEU A 65 9.36 1.74 -64.47
CA LEU A 65 8.81 0.96 -63.36
C LEU A 65 9.91 0.21 -62.59
N GLU A 66 10.90 -0.34 -63.28
CA GLU A 66 12.04 -0.99 -62.63
C GLU A 66 12.84 -0.02 -61.75
N ILE A 67 13.06 1.21 -62.22
CA ILE A 67 13.70 2.27 -61.44
C ILE A 67 12.85 2.60 -60.20
N GLN A 68 11.53 2.78 -60.38
CA GLN A 68 10.63 3.10 -59.27
C GLN A 68 10.62 1.99 -58.21
N VAL A 69 10.50 0.72 -58.61
CA VAL A 69 10.55 -0.42 -57.68
C VAL A 69 11.88 -0.47 -56.94
N ARG A 70 13.00 -0.14 -57.60
CA ARG A 70 14.31 -0.06 -56.96
C ARG A 70 14.37 1.05 -55.92
N GLU A 71 13.80 2.21 -56.21
CA GLU A 71 13.74 3.35 -55.27
C GLU A 71 12.88 3.03 -54.04
N ASP A 72 11.67 2.48 -54.25
CA ASP A 72 10.76 2.06 -53.18
C ASP A 72 11.40 0.99 -52.28
N ARG A 73 12.16 0.06 -52.87
CA ARG A 73 12.92 -0.96 -52.12
C ARG A 73 14.02 -0.33 -51.27
N LEU A 74 14.75 0.65 -51.80
CA LEU A 74 15.79 1.37 -51.05
C LEU A 74 15.21 2.23 -49.92
N GLU A 75 14.06 2.87 -50.14
CA GLU A 75 13.35 3.61 -49.10
C GLU A 75 12.85 2.68 -47.99
N THR A 76 12.25 1.54 -48.35
CA THR A 76 11.84 0.51 -47.40
C THR A 76 13.03 0.01 -46.59
N GLN A 77 14.18 -0.25 -47.23
CA GLN A 77 15.41 -0.66 -46.55
C GLN A 77 15.90 0.40 -45.55
N ARG A 78 15.89 1.69 -45.92
CA ARG A 78 16.28 2.79 -45.01
C ARG A 78 15.33 2.89 -43.82
N ASN A 79 14.03 2.73 -44.05
CA ASN A 79 13.02 2.77 -43.00
C ASN A 79 13.19 1.59 -42.02
N CYS A 80 13.43 0.38 -42.52
CA CYS A 80 13.73 -0.79 -41.69
C CYS A 80 14.99 -0.58 -40.83
N SER A 81 16.10 -0.13 -41.42
CA SER A 81 17.33 0.14 -40.66
C SER A 81 17.15 1.25 -39.61
N SER A 82 16.34 2.27 -39.90
CA SER A 82 16.01 3.32 -38.93
C SER A 82 15.22 2.77 -37.75
N LEU A 83 14.23 1.91 -38.01
CA LEU A 83 13.43 1.25 -36.98
C LEU A 83 14.28 0.32 -36.12
N GLU A 84 15.19 -0.46 -36.71
CA GLU A 84 16.11 -1.33 -35.96
C GLU A 84 16.98 -0.55 -34.98
N LEU A 85 17.53 0.59 -35.42
CA LEU A 85 18.30 1.48 -34.53
C LEU A 85 17.43 2.05 -33.41
N GLN A 86 16.20 2.50 -33.72
CA GLN A 86 15.29 3.04 -32.71
C GLN A 86 14.91 1.98 -31.66
N VAL A 87 14.64 0.74 -32.10
CA VAL A 87 14.36 -0.40 -31.22
C VAL A 87 15.59 -0.72 -30.36
N GLY A 88 16.80 -0.72 -30.94
CA GLY A 88 18.06 -0.92 -30.21
C GLY A 88 18.30 0.12 -29.12
N VAL A 89 18.10 1.40 -29.42
CA VAL A 89 18.23 2.50 -28.43
C VAL A 89 17.18 2.37 -27.32
N SER A 90 15.94 2.05 -27.67
CA SER A 90 14.86 1.83 -26.69
C SER A 90 15.17 0.65 -25.76
N ALA A 91 15.65 -0.46 -26.32
CA ALA A 91 16.06 -1.64 -25.55
C ALA A 91 17.21 -1.34 -24.59
N ALA A 92 18.23 -0.59 -25.02
CA ALA A 92 19.34 -0.17 -24.18
C ALA A 92 18.87 0.74 -23.03
N SER A 93 17.97 1.69 -23.31
CA SER A 93 17.36 2.56 -22.29
C SER A 93 16.58 1.76 -21.24
N MET A 94 15.78 0.78 -21.68
CA MET A 94 15.05 -0.11 -20.77
C MET A 94 16.00 -0.94 -19.90
N ARG A 95 17.06 -1.52 -20.46
CA ARG A 95 18.08 -2.27 -19.69
C ARG A 95 18.72 -1.40 -18.61
N ASN A 96 19.06 -0.15 -18.92
CA ASN A 96 19.62 0.79 -17.95
C ASN A 96 18.63 1.11 -16.82
N LYS A 97 17.35 1.32 -17.15
CA LYS A 97 16.30 1.54 -16.13
C LYS A 97 16.12 0.31 -15.24
N THR A 98 16.16 -0.89 -15.80
CA THR A 98 16.11 -2.15 -15.03
C THR A 98 17.29 -2.27 -14.07
N LEU A 99 18.52 -1.97 -14.52
CA LEU A 99 19.71 -1.97 -13.65
C LEU A 99 19.59 -0.95 -12.51
N GLN A 100 19.06 0.25 -12.78
CA GLN A 100 18.82 1.25 -11.72
C GLN A 100 17.80 0.77 -10.69
N LEU A 101 16.71 0.13 -11.13
CA LEU A 101 15.71 -0.44 -10.22
C LEU A 101 16.30 -1.55 -9.36
N ASN A 102 17.12 -2.44 -9.93
CA ASN A 102 17.78 -3.50 -9.18
C ASN A 102 18.74 -2.94 -8.11
N ARG A 103 19.49 -1.87 -8.41
CA ARG A 103 20.32 -1.19 -7.40
C ARG A 103 19.49 -0.61 -6.25
N LYS A 104 18.34 0.02 -6.57
CA LYS A 104 17.42 0.54 -5.54
C LYS A 104 16.82 -0.58 -4.70
N LEU A 105 16.46 -1.71 -5.32
CA LEU A 105 15.94 -2.88 -4.63
C LEU A 105 16.95 -3.44 -3.62
N GLU A 106 18.22 -3.59 -4.00
CA GLU A 106 19.27 -4.05 -3.09
C GLU A 106 19.55 -3.07 -1.96
N SER A 107 19.51 -1.76 -2.25
CA SER A 107 19.61 -0.72 -1.21
C SER A 107 18.46 -0.83 -0.19
N LEU A 108 17.23 -1.00 -0.64
CA LEU A 108 16.05 -1.18 0.22
C LEU A 108 16.15 -2.47 1.05
N LYS A 109 16.60 -3.59 0.45
CA LYS A 109 16.83 -4.85 1.19
C LYS A 109 17.82 -4.64 2.33
N ASN A 110 18.89 -3.89 2.12
CA ASN A 110 19.88 -3.59 3.16
C ASN A 110 19.31 -2.69 4.27
N GLN A 111 18.50 -1.69 3.92
CA GLN A 111 17.81 -0.85 4.90
C GLN A 111 16.84 -1.67 5.78
N VAL A 112 16.06 -2.56 5.17
CA VAL A 112 15.14 -3.44 5.91
C VAL A 112 15.91 -4.37 6.85
N LYS A 113 17.06 -4.91 6.42
CA LYS A 113 17.93 -5.71 7.30
C LYS A 113 18.43 -4.91 8.49
N ALA A 114 18.88 -3.67 8.27
CA ALA A 114 19.37 -2.79 9.33
C ALA A 114 18.28 -2.45 10.35
N LEU A 115 17.07 -2.09 9.88
CA LEU A 115 15.91 -1.86 10.74
C LEU A 115 15.51 -3.11 11.52
N GLY A 116 15.63 -4.29 10.89
CA GLY A 116 15.39 -5.58 11.55
C GLY A 116 16.35 -5.86 12.70
N SER A 117 17.65 -5.52 12.56
CA SER A 117 18.61 -5.65 13.65
C SER A 117 18.35 -4.67 14.78
N GLU A 118 18.07 -3.39 14.48
CA GLU A 118 17.79 -2.36 15.47
C GLU A 118 16.53 -2.67 16.28
N THR A 119 15.47 -3.14 15.60
CA THR A 119 14.23 -3.57 16.26
C THR A 119 14.48 -4.76 17.19
N ARG A 120 15.31 -5.72 16.76
CA ARG A 120 15.65 -6.90 17.58
C ARG A 120 16.44 -6.51 18.83
N GLU A 121 17.34 -5.55 18.72
CA GLU A 121 18.10 -5.00 19.85
C GLU A 121 17.16 -4.28 20.84
N SER A 122 16.28 -3.41 20.34
CA SER A 122 15.28 -2.71 21.16
C SER A 122 14.34 -3.66 21.90
N ILE A 123 13.91 -4.76 21.25
CA ILE A 123 13.09 -5.80 21.90
C ILE A 123 13.85 -6.48 23.03
N LYS A 124 15.16 -6.72 22.86
CA LYS A 124 16.01 -7.33 23.88
C LYS A 124 16.09 -6.43 25.12
N ASP A 125 16.35 -5.14 24.94
CA ASP A 125 16.45 -4.17 26.04
C ASP A 125 15.11 -4.05 26.80
N LEU A 126 13.98 -3.97 26.07
CA LEU A 126 12.66 -3.96 26.68
C LEU A 126 12.35 -5.24 27.47
N SER A 127 12.83 -6.39 27.00
CA SER A 127 12.67 -7.67 27.71
C SER A 127 13.45 -7.69 29.03
N GLU A 128 14.62 -7.07 29.07
CA GLU A 128 15.43 -6.95 30.28
C GLU A 128 14.75 -6.03 31.31
N VAL A 129 14.29 -4.84 30.89
CA VAL A 129 13.54 -3.92 31.75
C VAL A 129 12.24 -4.56 32.27
N SER A 130 11.53 -5.31 31.43
CA SER A 130 10.33 -6.05 31.85
C SER A 130 10.64 -7.09 32.93
N ASN A 131 11.76 -7.79 32.81
CA ASN A 131 12.22 -8.76 33.81
C ASN A 131 12.57 -8.08 35.15
N GLU A 132 13.22 -6.92 35.12
CA GLU A 132 13.52 -6.14 36.33
C GLU A 132 12.25 -5.65 37.02
N ASN A 133 11.30 -5.11 36.25
CA ASN A 133 10.00 -4.68 36.76
C ASN A 133 9.23 -5.84 37.39
N SER A 134 9.28 -7.03 36.78
CA SER A 134 8.69 -8.25 37.35
C SER A 134 9.29 -8.61 38.71
N LYS A 135 10.62 -8.47 38.88
CA LYS A 135 11.29 -8.67 40.18
C LYS A 135 10.84 -7.63 41.20
N ALA A 136 10.77 -6.36 40.83
CA ALA A 136 10.32 -5.27 41.71
C ALA A 136 8.88 -5.48 42.20
N VAL A 137 7.97 -5.86 41.29
CA VAL A 137 6.57 -6.17 41.62
C VAL A 137 6.47 -7.35 42.59
N LYS A 138 7.27 -8.41 42.40
CA LYS A 138 7.35 -9.52 43.37
C LYS A 138 7.81 -9.04 44.75
N GLY A 139 8.80 -8.14 44.81
CA GLY A 139 9.27 -7.52 46.05
C GLY A 139 8.17 -6.73 46.78
N LEU A 140 7.43 -5.90 46.05
CA LEU A 140 6.30 -5.13 46.61
C LEU A 140 5.19 -6.02 47.15
N ARG A 141 4.86 -7.12 46.46
CA ARG A 141 3.87 -8.10 46.96
C ARG A 141 4.31 -8.73 48.28
N LYS A 142 5.60 -9.02 48.45
CA LYS A 142 6.17 -9.54 49.70
C LYS A 142 6.11 -8.51 50.83
N LEU A 143 6.39 -7.24 50.56
CA LEU A 143 6.22 -6.18 51.55
C LEU A 143 4.76 -5.99 51.96
N GLN A 144 3.83 -6.08 51.01
CA GLN A 144 2.40 -6.00 51.28
C GLN A 144 1.90 -7.15 52.18
N SER A 145 2.41 -8.37 51.99
CA SER A 145 2.05 -9.49 52.88
C SER A 145 2.59 -9.28 54.30
N LEU A 146 3.84 -8.82 54.46
CA LEU A 146 4.42 -8.51 55.77
C LEU A 146 3.64 -7.40 56.49
N LEU A 147 3.19 -6.37 55.77
CA LEU A 147 2.38 -5.30 56.34
C LEU A 147 1.03 -5.83 56.86
N LYS A 148 0.38 -6.74 56.11
CA LYS A 148 -0.86 -7.38 56.54
C LYS A 148 -0.67 -8.19 57.82
N GLU A 149 0.40 -8.97 57.89
CA GLU A 149 0.76 -9.76 59.07
C GLU A 149 1.01 -8.87 60.30
N LYS A 150 1.80 -7.80 60.13
CA LYS A 150 2.07 -6.83 61.22
C LYS A 150 0.79 -6.13 61.71
N ASN A 151 -0.11 -5.77 60.80
CA ASN A 151 -1.40 -5.16 61.16
C ASN A 151 -2.32 -6.15 61.91
N GLN A 152 -2.31 -7.43 61.53
CA GLN A 152 -3.04 -8.47 62.27
C GLN A 152 -2.46 -8.66 63.68
N ALA A 153 -1.13 -8.73 63.82
CA ALA A 153 -0.47 -8.85 65.12
C ALA A 153 -0.76 -7.64 66.03
N ALA A 154 -0.74 -6.42 65.49
CA ALA A 154 -1.08 -5.21 66.24
C ALA A 154 -2.55 -5.19 66.70
N ALA A 155 -3.48 -5.67 65.87
CA ALA A 155 -4.89 -5.79 66.25
C ALA A 155 -5.10 -6.78 67.39
N VAL A 156 -4.37 -7.92 67.38
CA VAL A 156 -4.41 -8.91 68.47
C VAL A 156 -3.82 -8.32 69.76
N ALA A 157 -2.69 -7.61 69.68
CA ALA A 157 -2.07 -6.97 70.86
C ALA A 157 -2.98 -5.91 71.50
N ALA A 158 -3.66 -5.09 70.69
CA ALA A 158 -4.59 -4.07 71.16
C ALA A 158 -5.83 -4.66 71.87
N ALA A 159 -6.24 -5.87 71.51
CA ALA A 159 -7.37 -6.55 72.16
C ALA A 159 -7.01 -7.10 73.56
N VAL A 160 -5.72 -7.28 73.87
CA VAL A 160 -5.25 -7.85 75.15
C VAL A 160 -4.96 -6.77 76.19
N THR A 161 -4.77 -5.51 75.78
CA THR A 161 -4.62 -4.39 76.71
C THR A 161 -6.00 -3.94 77.25
N PRO A 162 -6.27 -4.06 78.56
CA PRO A 162 -7.52 -3.57 79.14
C PRO A 162 -7.61 -2.04 78.98
N PRO A 163 -8.80 -1.49 78.71
CA PRO A 163 -8.97 -0.05 78.53
C PRO A 163 -8.59 0.68 79.84
N PRO A 164 -7.77 1.75 79.78
CA PRO A 164 -7.47 2.54 80.96
C PRO A 164 -8.77 3.22 81.45
N SER A 165 -9.11 3.03 82.72
CA SER A 165 -10.22 3.71 83.37
C SER A 165 -9.85 5.18 83.58
N VAL A 166 -10.12 6.04 82.60
CA VAL A 166 -10.03 7.48 82.81
C VAL A 166 -11.21 8.17 82.16
N ALA A 167 -11.90 8.93 82.99
CA ALA A 167 -13.12 9.64 82.70
C ALA A 167 -12.92 10.73 81.63
N SER A 168 -13.96 10.87 80.81
CA SER A 168 -14.48 12.12 80.26
C SER A 168 -13.50 13.09 79.59
N ALA A 169 -13.35 12.96 78.27
CA ALA A 169 -13.32 14.12 77.37
C ALA A 169 -13.83 13.70 75.98
N SER A 170 -15.09 14.02 75.72
CA SER A 170 -15.72 13.98 74.40
C SER A 170 -14.95 14.84 73.41
N ALA A 171 -14.26 14.23 72.44
CA ALA A 171 -13.84 14.90 71.23
C ALA A 171 -14.06 13.96 70.04
N LEU A 172 -15.13 14.23 69.30
CA LEU A 172 -15.53 13.55 68.07
C LEU A 172 -14.38 13.54 67.05
N SER A 173 -13.67 12.42 66.88
CA SER A 173 -12.91 12.14 65.67
C SER A 173 -13.54 10.96 64.96
N ARG A 174 -14.51 11.27 64.07
CA ARG A 174 -15.08 10.28 63.16
C ARG A 174 -13.95 9.76 62.27
N PRO A 175 -13.75 8.43 62.15
CA PRO A 175 -12.79 7.87 61.23
C PRO A 175 -13.18 8.27 59.81
N LEU A 176 -12.28 8.94 59.09
CA LEU A 176 -12.42 9.28 57.68
C LEU A 176 -12.58 7.96 56.90
N LYS A 177 -13.83 7.60 56.61
CA LYS A 177 -14.15 6.51 55.69
C LYS A 177 -13.55 6.87 54.35
N ASN A 178 -12.53 6.10 53.94
CA ASN A 178 -11.89 6.17 52.64
C ASN A 178 -12.94 6.44 51.53
N VAL A 179 -12.93 7.68 51.06
CA VAL A 179 -13.74 8.15 49.94
C VAL A 179 -13.16 7.49 48.69
N ARG A 180 -13.63 6.28 48.37
CA ARG A 180 -13.61 5.81 46.99
C ARG A 180 -14.65 6.63 46.25
N GLN A 181 -14.21 7.74 45.65
CA GLN A 181 -14.99 8.44 44.63
C GLN A 181 -15.19 7.49 43.45
N ARG A 182 -16.28 6.71 43.49
CA ARG A 182 -16.87 6.10 42.31
C ARG A 182 -17.58 7.24 41.57
N ILE A 183 -16.93 7.75 40.53
CA ILE A 183 -17.56 8.71 39.61
C ILE A 183 -18.61 7.91 38.82
N HIS A 184 -19.87 8.02 39.22
CA HIS A 184 -21.00 7.57 38.41
C HIS A 184 -21.29 8.66 37.39
N PHE A 185 -20.91 8.44 36.13
CA PHE A 185 -21.37 9.27 35.02
C PHE A 185 -22.85 8.97 34.78
N ILE A 186 -23.72 9.91 35.15
CA ILE A 186 -25.12 9.90 34.76
C ILE A 186 -25.26 10.97 33.67
N ALA A 187 -25.21 10.56 32.41
CA ALA A 187 -25.53 11.44 31.30
C ALA A 187 -27.03 11.77 31.39
N LYS A 188 -27.35 12.98 31.86
CA LYS A 188 -28.73 13.46 31.93
C LYS A 188 -29.18 13.83 30.52
N VAL A 189 -29.85 12.89 29.85
CA VAL A 189 -30.49 13.14 28.55
C VAL A 189 -31.64 14.12 28.78
N THR A 190 -31.46 15.37 28.36
CA THR A 190 -32.53 16.38 28.37
C THR A 190 -33.46 16.08 27.20
N SER A 191 -34.62 15.52 27.51
CA SER A 191 -35.62 15.08 26.54
C SER A 191 -36.45 16.26 26.05
N ASP A 192 -36.42 16.51 24.74
CA ASP A 192 -37.55 17.07 23.97
C ASP A 192 -37.52 16.37 22.59
N HIS A 193 -38.19 15.22 22.52
CA HIS A 193 -38.43 14.39 21.33
C HIS A 193 -37.19 13.72 20.66
N ASP A 194 -37.33 12.42 20.36
CA ASP A 194 -36.29 11.48 19.89
C ASP A 194 -35.12 11.23 20.85
N THR A 195 -35.30 10.24 21.72
CA THR A 195 -34.16 9.65 22.46
C THR A 195 -33.21 8.98 21.46
N PRO A 196 -31.96 9.45 21.33
CA PRO A 196 -30.97 8.81 20.47
C PRO A 196 -30.70 7.39 20.98
N SER A 197 -30.60 6.42 20.07
CA SER A 197 -30.10 5.09 20.40
C SER A 197 -28.59 5.17 20.40
N ILE A 198 -28.01 5.30 21.60
CA ILE A 198 -26.56 5.26 21.77
C ILE A 198 -26.14 3.80 21.64
N GLU A 199 -25.38 3.48 20.60
CA GLU A 199 -24.93 2.11 20.36
C GLU A 199 -23.59 1.82 21.01
N ASP A 200 -22.69 2.82 21.04
CA ASP A 200 -21.38 2.68 21.64
C ASP A 200 -20.88 3.97 22.30
N VAL A 201 -20.07 3.82 23.35
CA VAL A 201 -19.42 4.90 24.09
C VAL A 201 -17.98 4.49 24.41
N GLN A 202 -17.02 5.23 23.87
CA GLN A 202 -15.60 4.99 24.10
C GLN A 202 -14.94 6.17 24.80
N LEU A 203 -14.23 5.88 25.90
CA LEU A 203 -13.42 6.87 26.60
C LEU A 203 -12.06 7.01 25.92
N LEU A 204 -11.75 8.22 25.45
CA LEU A 204 -10.49 8.55 24.82
C LEU A 204 -9.43 8.97 25.87
N PRO A 205 -8.14 8.83 25.55
CA PRO A 205 -7.06 9.42 26.35
C PRO A 205 -7.29 10.92 26.58
N GLY A 206 -7.06 11.39 27.80
CA GLY A 206 -7.36 12.77 28.19
C GLY A 206 -8.80 12.99 28.67
N GLY A 207 -9.59 11.92 28.83
CA GLY A 207 -10.91 11.96 29.44
C GLY A 207 -12.04 12.41 28.51
N LYS A 208 -11.76 12.63 27.22
CA LYS A 208 -12.81 12.92 26.25
C LYS A 208 -13.66 11.66 26.01
N LEU A 209 -14.94 11.82 25.72
CA LEU A 209 -15.89 10.75 25.47
C LEU A 209 -16.31 10.78 24.01
N LEU A 210 -16.16 9.68 23.29
CA LEU A 210 -16.73 9.51 21.96
C LEU A 210 -18.02 8.69 22.07
N MET A 211 -19.09 9.15 21.46
CA MET A 211 -20.39 8.49 21.48
C MET A 211 -20.87 8.29 20.05
N THR A 212 -21.29 7.08 19.70
CA THR A 212 -21.94 6.80 18.42
C THR A 212 -23.46 6.81 18.60
N ASP A 213 -24.13 7.46 17.67
CA ASP A 213 -25.57 7.66 17.68
C ASP A 213 -26.12 7.19 16.34
N SER A 214 -26.62 5.95 16.32
CA SER A 214 -26.96 5.26 15.07
C SER A 214 -28.21 5.82 14.41
N ARG A 215 -29.22 6.23 15.21
CA ARG A 215 -30.45 6.86 14.70
C ARG A 215 -30.16 8.14 13.95
N HIS A 216 -29.25 8.95 14.50
CA HIS A 216 -28.87 10.22 13.88
C HIS A 216 -27.69 10.06 12.91
N LYS A 217 -27.21 8.82 12.69
CA LYS A 217 -26.06 8.47 11.85
C LYS A 217 -24.88 9.40 12.11
N CYS A 218 -24.53 9.59 13.38
CA CYS A 218 -23.47 10.53 13.73
C CYS A 218 -22.59 10.03 14.87
N VAL A 219 -21.35 10.51 14.89
CA VAL A 219 -20.41 10.29 15.99
C VAL A 219 -20.21 11.63 16.69
N LYS A 220 -20.57 11.69 17.97
CA LYS A 220 -20.47 12.91 18.79
C LYS A 220 -19.28 12.78 19.75
N LEU A 221 -18.47 13.82 19.84
CA LEU A 221 -17.38 13.95 20.79
C LEU A 221 -17.80 14.87 21.93
N PHE A 222 -17.55 14.44 23.17
CA PHE A 222 -17.85 15.17 24.40
C PHE A 222 -16.60 15.32 25.27
N ASP A 223 -16.57 16.35 26.12
CA ASP A 223 -15.59 16.46 27.20
C ASP A 223 -16.02 15.65 28.45
N THR A 224 -15.15 15.59 29.47
CA THR A 224 -15.46 14.95 30.76
C THR A 224 -16.59 15.61 31.53
N GLN A 225 -16.98 16.83 31.16
CA GLN A 225 -18.08 17.58 31.77
C GLN A 225 -19.42 17.34 31.03
N GLY A 226 -19.41 16.49 30.00
CA GLY A 226 -20.58 16.22 29.16
C GLY A 226 -20.88 17.32 28.14
N ARG A 227 -19.97 18.27 27.92
CA ARG A 227 -20.13 19.31 26.90
C ARG A 227 -19.87 18.72 25.53
N HIS A 228 -20.80 18.94 24.61
CA HIS A 228 -20.62 18.58 23.21
C HIS A 228 -19.49 19.41 22.59
N LEU A 229 -18.51 18.73 22.00
CA LEU A 229 -17.35 19.34 21.34
C LEU A 229 -17.48 19.29 19.81
N HIS A 230 -17.93 18.16 19.26
CA HIS A 230 -18.01 17.97 17.82
C HIS A 230 -19.01 16.89 17.40
N SER A 231 -19.55 16.99 16.19
CA SER A 231 -20.40 15.96 15.57
C SER A 231 -19.88 15.65 14.17
N LEU A 232 -19.62 14.37 13.90
CA LEU A 232 -19.37 13.86 12.56
C LEU A 232 -20.69 13.26 12.03
N GLN A 233 -21.21 13.80 10.93
CA GLN A 233 -22.39 13.24 10.27
C GLN A 233 -21.95 12.15 9.29
N CYS A 234 -22.34 10.90 9.55
CA CYS A 234 -22.12 9.76 8.68
C CYS A 234 -23.29 9.62 7.69
N ARG A 235 -23.02 9.17 6.46
CA ARG A 235 -24.08 8.92 5.47
C ARG A 235 -24.89 7.65 5.77
N SER A 236 -24.25 6.67 6.40
CA SER A 236 -24.82 5.42 6.88
C SER A 236 -24.64 5.29 8.40
N PRO A 237 -25.48 4.50 9.08
CA PRO A 237 -25.26 4.21 10.49
C PRO A 237 -23.92 3.46 10.67
N PRO A 238 -23.09 3.84 11.65
CA PRO A 238 -21.84 3.15 11.92
C PRO A 238 -22.11 1.84 12.66
N ASP A 239 -21.67 0.70 12.13
CA ASP A 239 -21.83 -0.60 12.79
C ASP A 239 -20.82 -0.80 13.92
N HIS A 240 -19.58 -0.37 13.71
CA HIS A 240 -18.47 -0.58 14.65
C HIS A 240 -17.55 0.64 14.71
N LEU A 241 -17.19 1.04 15.92
CA LEU A 241 -16.23 2.10 16.19
C LEU A 241 -14.89 1.47 16.63
N ALA A 242 -13.80 1.84 15.97
CA ALA A 242 -12.46 1.41 16.36
C ALA A 242 -11.54 2.63 16.52
N VAL A 243 -11.19 2.95 17.77
CA VAL A 243 -10.15 3.96 18.06
C VAL A 243 -8.78 3.31 17.83
N LEU A 244 -8.12 3.72 16.75
CA LEU A 244 -6.78 3.30 16.39
C LEU A 244 -5.79 4.37 16.81
N ASP A 245 -5.03 4.05 17.85
CA ASP A 245 -3.95 4.84 18.45
C ASP A 245 -4.35 5.72 19.64
N SER A 246 -3.94 5.22 20.81
CA SER A 246 -3.89 5.95 22.07
C SER A 246 -2.46 5.98 22.62
N SER A 247 -1.44 5.85 21.77
CA SER A 247 -0.06 5.95 22.23
C SER A 247 0.12 7.34 22.84
N GLY A 248 0.24 7.39 24.18
CA GLY A 248 0.21 8.65 24.93
C GLY A 248 1.29 9.67 24.53
N ALA A 249 2.22 9.26 23.65
CA ALA A 249 3.26 10.07 23.04
C ALA A 249 2.75 11.00 21.94
N SER A 250 1.72 10.61 21.16
CA SER A 250 1.14 11.49 20.15
C SER A 250 0.23 12.54 20.80
N LYS A 251 0.37 13.80 20.37
CA LYS A 251 -0.55 14.90 20.75
C LYS A 251 -1.89 14.79 20.02
N ASN A 252 -2.01 13.91 19.04
CA ASN A 252 -3.18 13.73 18.21
C ASN A 252 -3.76 12.34 18.43
N ILE A 253 -5.07 12.29 18.63
CA ILE A 253 -5.83 11.04 18.70
C ILE A 253 -6.46 10.83 17.34
N THR A 254 -6.14 9.72 16.71
CA THR A 254 -6.74 9.32 15.44
C THR A 254 -7.93 8.42 15.74
N VAL A 255 -9.12 8.84 15.34
CA VAL A 255 -10.33 8.02 15.45
C VAL A 255 -10.67 7.54 14.05
N VAL A 256 -10.80 6.23 13.89
CA VAL A 256 -11.16 5.60 12.62
C VAL A 256 -12.59 5.11 12.73
N VAL A 257 -13.46 5.62 11.87
CA VAL A 257 -14.85 5.19 11.81
C VAL A 257 -15.01 4.27 10.61
N THR A 258 -15.28 2.99 10.86
CA THR A 258 -15.58 2.01 9.82
C THR A 258 -17.08 1.98 9.58
N LEU A 259 -17.49 2.25 8.34
CA LEU A 259 -18.88 2.17 7.91
C LEU A 259 -19.08 0.91 7.06
N PRO A 260 -20.14 0.11 7.29
CA PRO A 260 -20.32 -1.22 6.68
C PRO A 260 -20.38 -1.21 5.16
N ASP A 261 -20.99 -0.17 4.57
CA ASP A 261 -21.23 -0.09 3.12
C ASP A 261 -20.30 0.89 2.39
N CYS A 262 -19.31 1.46 3.09
CA CYS A 262 -18.43 2.45 2.50
C CYS A 262 -17.06 1.85 2.22
N SER A 263 -16.62 1.92 0.95
CA SER A 263 -15.20 1.79 0.56
C SER A 263 -14.33 2.97 1.02
N ALA A 264 -14.89 3.83 1.88
CA ALA A 264 -14.25 5.01 2.45
C ALA A 264 -14.16 4.85 3.96
N ILE A 265 -12.97 5.12 4.49
CA ILE A 265 -12.68 5.20 5.91
C ILE A 265 -12.61 6.68 6.25
N ASP A 266 -13.47 7.15 7.14
CA ASP A 266 -13.36 8.49 7.66
C ASP A 266 -12.39 8.50 8.84
N ILE A 267 -11.33 9.31 8.71
CA ILE A 267 -10.30 9.50 9.73
C ILE A 267 -10.55 10.84 10.41
N LEU A 268 -10.76 10.83 11.71
CA LEU A 268 -10.88 12.03 12.52
C LEU A 268 -9.58 12.20 13.32
N GLU A 269 -8.82 13.25 13.02
CA GLU A 269 -7.64 13.61 13.81
C GLU A 269 -8.03 14.68 14.84
N VAL A 270 -7.98 14.32 16.12
CA VAL A 270 -8.31 15.22 17.23
C VAL A 270 -7.00 15.62 17.90
N ALA A 271 -6.53 16.85 17.68
CA ALA A 271 -5.39 17.35 18.45
C ALA A 271 -5.84 17.68 19.89
N ARG A 272 -4.92 17.60 20.85
CA ARG A 272 -5.21 17.90 22.27
C ARG A 272 -5.83 19.28 22.47
N ASP A 273 -5.38 20.26 21.70
CA ASP A 273 -5.69 21.69 21.89
C ASP A 273 -6.56 22.30 20.77
N ASP A 274 -6.75 21.59 19.64
CA ASP A 274 -7.58 22.02 18.50
C ASP A 274 -8.16 20.81 17.74
N ILE A 275 -9.43 20.86 17.34
CA ILE A 275 -10.05 19.78 16.57
C ILE A 275 -9.90 20.11 15.07
N LYS A 276 -9.03 19.39 14.36
CA LYS A 276 -8.89 19.51 12.90
C LYS A 276 -9.42 18.25 12.24
N VAL A 277 -10.67 18.31 11.78
CA VAL A 277 -11.27 17.19 11.05
C VAL A 277 -10.71 17.15 9.63
N LYS A 278 -10.01 16.07 9.28
CA LYS A 278 -9.54 15.82 7.92
C LYS A 278 -10.25 14.60 7.34
N VAL A 279 -11.33 14.83 6.61
CA VAL A 279 -12.05 13.76 5.90
C VAL A 279 -11.25 13.38 4.64
N SER A 280 -10.64 12.19 4.62
CA SER A 280 -10.01 11.62 3.43
C SER A 280 -10.92 10.56 2.81
N SER A 281 -11.65 10.90 1.75
CA SER A 281 -12.46 9.93 1.02
C SER A 281 -11.68 9.26 -0.11
N SER A 282 -12.01 8.00 -0.37
CA SER A 282 -11.67 7.14 -1.52
C SER A 282 -10.36 6.36 -1.45
N LYS A 283 -10.46 5.06 -1.82
CA LYS A 283 -9.41 4.07 -2.12
C LYS A 283 -8.07 4.35 -1.44
N SER A 284 -7.83 3.67 -0.33
CA SER A 284 -6.57 3.48 0.39
C SER A 284 -5.33 4.15 -0.24
N TYR A 285 -5.13 5.44 0.04
CA TYR A 285 -3.82 6.09 -0.07
C TYR A 285 -3.40 6.54 1.33
N SER A 286 -2.24 6.09 1.79
CA SER A 286 -1.57 6.65 2.95
C SER A 286 -1.06 8.05 2.60
N VAL A 287 -1.64 9.09 3.18
CA VAL A 287 -1.14 10.46 3.06
C VAL A 287 -0.29 10.79 4.29
N THR A 288 1.02 10.87 4.11
CA THR A 288 1.94 11.43 5.11
C THR A 288 1.87 12.96 5.05
N LEU A 289 1.47 13.60 6.15
CA LEU A 289 1.36 15.05 6.27
C LEU A 289 2.64 15.59 6.93
N ASN A 290 3.48 16.30 6.18
CA ASN A 290 4.59 17.07 6.73
C ASN A 290 4.06 18.42 7.23
N ILE A 291 4.12 18.66 8.55
CA ILE A 291 3.81 19.96 9.13
C ILE A 291 5.12 20.74 9.26
N LEU A 292 5.23 21.85 8.51
CA LEU A 292 6.30 22.84 8.65
C LEU A 292 6.16 23.57 9.99
N THR A 293 7.15 23.41 10.86
CA THR A 293 7.32 24.21 12.08
C THR A 293 7.92 25.58 11.71
N PHE A 294 7.18 26.66 11.96
CA PHE A 294 7.74 28.01 11.95
C PHE A 294 8.48 28.30 13.27
N PRO A 295 9.64 28.99 13.25
CA PRO A 295 10.34 29.36 14.46
C PRO A 295 9.56 30.40 15.26
N LYS A 296 9.60 30.27 16.58
CA LYS A 296 9.08 31.23 17.56
C LYS A 296 9.66 32.62 17.28
N LEU A 297 8.78 33.59 17.01
CA LEU A 297 9.09 35.01 17.20
C LEU A 297 9.17 35.27 18.70
N THR A 298 10.39 35.48 19.20
CA THR A 298 10.65 36.10 20.50
C THR A 298 10.28 37.58 20.40
N LEU A 299 9.34 38.01 21.24
CA LEU A 299 9.13 39.42 21.61
C LEU A 299 10.17 39.84 22.64
#